data_AF-A0A8S3JXP4-F1
#
_entry.id   AF-A0A8S3JXP4-F1
#
_cell.length_a   1.000
_cell.length_b   1.000
_cell.length_c   1.000
_cell.angle_alpha   90.00
_cell.angle_beta   90.00
_cell.angle_gamma   90.00
#
_symmetry.space_group_name_H-M   'P 1'
#
loop_
_entity.id
_entity.type
_entity.pdbx_description
1 polymer ?
#
loop_
_entity_poly.entity_id
_entity_poly.type
_entity_poly.pdbx_seq_one_letter_code
_entity_poly.pdbx_strand_id
1 'polypeptide(L)' 'KENNFIRWWRAPEIIINQSKYDEKVDVWSVGCIMAELILLRPLFPGTNQLTQLDAIFDVVGTPDIETLNEISNAGLPRK' A
#
# COMPACT_ATOMS: atom_id res chain seq x y z
N LYS A 1 -5.12 1.09 -21.03
CA LYS A 1 -4.00 0.46 -20.30
C LYS A 1 -3.80 1.30 -19.04
N GLU A 2 -4.22 0.81 -17.88
CA GLU A 2 -3.99 1.54 -16.63
C GLU A 2 -2.48 1.73 -16.44
N ASN A 3 -2.08 2.93 -16.04
CA ASN A 3 -0.68 3.24 -15.73
C ASN A 3 -0.28 2.49 -14.44
N ASN A 4 0.15 1.24 -14.59
CA ASN A 4 0.60 0.38 -13.49
C ASN A 4 1.73 0.99 -12.65
N PHE A 5 2.53 1.90 -13.23
CA PHE A 5 3.66 2.54 -12.54
C PHE A 5 3.23 3.43 -11.38
N ILE A 6 2.07 4.10 -11.44
CA ILE A 6 1.62 5.03 -10.37
C ILE A 6 1.24 4.28 -9.08
N ARG A 7 1.21 2.94 -9.08
CA ARG A 7 0.78 2.13 -7.95
C ARG A 7 1.90 1.82 -6.96
N TRP A 8 3.16 1.84 -7.39
CA TRP A 8 4.31 1.38 -6.58
C TRP A 8 4.58 2.22 -5.34
N TRP A 9 4.14 3.48 -5.35
CA TRP A 9 4.33 4.43 -4.24
C TRP A 9 3.07 4.64 -3.41
N ARG A 10 1.96 3.92 -3.69
CA ARG A 10 0.70 4.09 -2.94
C ARG A 10 0.77 3.41 -1.57
N ALA A 11 0.26 4.10 -0.56
CA ALA A 11 0.09 3.57 0.79
C ALA A 11 -0.93 2.41 0.82
N PRO A 12 -0.76 1.41 1.72
CA PRO A 12 -1.64 0.24 1.80
C PRO A 12 -3.12 0.61 1.99
N GLU A 13 -3.43 1.61 2.81
CA GLU A 13 -4.78 2.16 3.07
C GLU A 13 -5.46 2.72 1.81
N ILE A 14 -4.69 3.34 0.92
CA ILE A 14 -5.18 3.81 -0.39
C ILE A 14 -5.45 2.62 -1.32
N ILE A 15 -4.63 1.56 -1.25
CA ILE A 15 -4.79 0.37 -2.09
C ILE A 15 -6.06 -0.40 -1.73
N ILE A 16 -6.35 -0.54 -0.43
CA ILE A 16 -7.57 -1.17 0.10
C ILE A 16 -8.80 -0.26 0.06
N ASN A 17 -8.66 0.98 -0.45
CA ASN A 17 -9.73 1.94 -0.61
C ASN A 17 -10.43 2.31 0.70
N GLN A 18 -9.65 2.50 1.78
CA GLN A 18 -10.19 3.02 3.03
C GLN A 18 -10.71 4.45 2.84
N SER A 19 -11.91 4.71 3.35
CA SER A 19 -12.57 6.01 3.25
C SER A 19 -11.89 7.11 4.07
N LYS A 20 -11.08 6.71 5.06
CA LYS A 20 -10.28 7.59 5.89
C LYS A 20 -8.81 7.40 5.53
N TYR A 21 -8.25 8.40 4.87
CA TYR A 21 -6.81 8.57 4.69
C TYR A 21 -6.45 9.99 5.11
N ASP A 22 -5.21 10.20 5.52
CA ASP A 22 -4.68 11.50 5.95
C ASP A 22 -3.40 11.83 5.18
N GLU A 23 -2.65 12.85 5.63
CA GLU A 23 -1.40 13.25 5.00
C GLU A 23 -0.26 12.21 5.12
N LYS A 24 -0.42 11.15 5.94
CA LYS A 24 0.62 10.12 6.11
C LYS A 24 0.82 9.27 4.86
N VAL A 25 -0.17 9.23 3.96
CA VAL A 25 -0.04 8.58 2.64
C VAL A 25 1.07 9.20 1.78
N ASP A 26 1.33 10.50 1.96
CA ASP A 26 2.42 11.20 1.28
C ASP A 26 3.78 10.81 1.86
N VAL A 27 3.86 10.64 3.19
CA VAL A 27 5.08 10.16 3.88
C VAL A 27 5.43 8.75 3.41
N TRP A 28 4.45 7.87 3.24
CA TRP A 28 4.65 6.56 2.64
C TRP A 28 5.24 6.65 1.24
N SER A 29 4.67 7.52 0.40
CA SER A 29 5.11 7.73 -0.98
C SER A 29 6.58 8.20 -1.03
N VAL A 30 6.95 9.16 -0.17
CA VAL A 30 8.33 9.64 -0.03
C VAL A 30 9.27 8.51 0.40
N GLY A 31 8.87 7.67 1.34
CA GLY A 31 9.65 6.51 1.77
C GLY A 31 9.92 5.52 0.62
N CYS A 32 8.91 5.23 -0.19
CA CYS A 32 9.04 4.37 -1.37
C CYS A 32 10.03 4.96 -2.39
N ILE A 33 9.92 6.27 -2.67
CA ILE A 33 10.83 6.97 -3.60
C ILE A 33 12.27 6.96 -3.06
N MET A 34 12.45 7.26 -1.77
CA MET A 34 13.77 7.26 -1.15
C MET A 34 14.44 5.88 -1.23
N ALA A 35 13.69 4.81 -0.95
CA ALA A 35 14.19 3.45 -1.08
C ALA A 35 14.52 3.09 -2.52
N GLU A 36 13.69 3.49 -3.49
CA GLU A 36 13.94 3.26 -4.91
C GLU A 36 15.21 3.98 -5.41
N LEU A 37 15.46 5.20 -4.95
CA LEU A 37 16.70 5.93 -5.26
C LEU A 37 17.95 5.21 -4.73
N ILE A 38 17.86 4.56 -3.57
CA ILE A 38 18.96 3.79 -2.98
C ILE A 38 19.14 2.44 -3.69
N LEU A 39 18.04 1.75 -3.98
CA LEU A 39 18.05 0.39 -4.55
C LEU A 39 18.18 0.37 -6.07
N LEU A 40 17.97 1.52 -6.73
CA LEU A 40 17.86 1.68 -8.20
C LEU A 40 16.80 0.77 -8.83
N ARG A 41 15.82 0.33 -8.04
CA ARG A 41 14.67 -0.47 -8.45
C ARG A 41 13.49 -0.17 -7.53
N PRO A 42 12.24 -0.33 -8.01
CA PRO A 42 11.05 -0.08 -7.19
C PRO A 42 11.05 -0.94 -5.94
N LEU A 43 10.65 -0.34 -4.81
CA LEU A 43 10.55 -1.04 -3.53
C LEU A 43 9.43 -2.09 -3.55
N PHE A 44 8.28 -1.75 -4.16
CA PHE A 44 7.09 -2.59 -4.21
C PHE A 44 6.54 -2.72 -5.65
N PRO A 45 7.11 -3.61 -6.50
CA PRO A 45 6.77 -3.72 -7.91
C PRO A 45 5.49 -4.56 -8.15
N GLY A 46 4.37 -4.21 -7.53
CA GLY A 46 3.10 -4.89 -7.73
C GLY A 46 2.49 -4.63 -9.11
N THR A 47 1.76 -5.62 -9.64
CA THR A 47 1.11 -5.58 -10.97
C THR A 47 -0.40 -5.31 -10.88
N ASN A 48 -1.00 -5.56 -9.71
CA ASN A 48 -2.39 -5.26 -9.37
C ASN A 48 -2.49 -4.94 -7.87
N GLN A 49 -3.70 -4.65 -7.35
CA GLN A 49 -3.86 -4.27 -5.94
C GLN A 49 -3.40 -5.35 -4.95
N LEU A 50 -3.71 -6.62 -5.24
CA LEU A 50 -3.35 -7.73 -4.35
C LEU A 50 -1.84 -7.96 -4.37
N THR A 51 -1.23 -8.05 -5.55
CA THR A 51 0.22 -8.25 -5.66
C THR A 51 1.03 -7.05 -5.14
N GLN A 52 0.44 -5.85 -5.13
CA GLN A 52 1.03 -4.69 -4.47
C GLN A 52 1.01 -4.84 -2.94
N LEU A 53 -0.10 -5.30 -2.36
CA LEU A 53 -0.20 -5.56 -0.92
C LEU A 53 0.73 -6.69 -0.48
N ASP A 54 0.80 -7.78 -1.26
CA ASP A 54 1.73 -8.89 -0.99
C ASP A 54 3.18 -8.38 -0.94
N ALA A 55 3.59 -7.58 -1.94
CA ALA A 55 4.92 -6.99 -1.97
C ALA A 55 5.21 -6.06 -0.77
N ILE A 56 4.19 -5.36 -0.26
CA ILE A 56 4.33 -4.53 0.95
C ILE A 56 4.53 -5.41 2.18
N PHE A 57 3.72 -6.45 2.34
CA PHE A 57 3.80 -7.37 3.48
C PHE A 57 5.10 -8.18 3.50
N ASP A 58 5.66 -8.51 2.33
CA ASP A 58 6.96 -9.20 2.23
C ASP A 58 8.12 -8.38 2.82
N VAL A 59 8.02 -7.05 2.82
CA VAL A 59 9.09 -6.15 3.30
C VAL A 59 8.80 -5.59 4.69
N VAL A 60 7.56 -5.14 4.91
CA VAL A 60 7.15 -4.44 6.15
C VAL A 60 6.59 -5.42 7.19
N GLY A 61 6.20 -6.62 6.76
CA GLY A 61 5.54 -7.62 7.59
C GLY A 61 4.01 -7.58 7.44
N THR A 62 3.37 -8.69 7.82
CA THR A 62 1.91 -8.79 7.88
C THR A 62 1.35 -8.05 9.10
N PRO A 63 0.26 -7.27 8.97
CA PRO A 63 -0.43 -6.68 10.11
C PRO A 63 -0.89 -7.74 11.10
N ASP A 64 -0.97 -7.35 12.37
CA ASP A 64 -1.50 -8.19 13.43
C ASP A 64 -3.03 -8.29 13.36
N ILE A 65 -3.58 -9.25 14.12
CA ILE A 65 -5.01 -9.58 14.07
C ILE A 65 -5.88 -8.39 14.49
N GLU A 66 -5.42 -7.56 15.43
CA GLU A 66 -6.15 -6.38 15.87
C GLU A 66 -6.30 -5.38 14.73
N THR A 67 -5.18 -5.02 14.06
CA THR A 67 -5.20 -4.15 12.88
C THR A 67 -6.07 -4.71 11.75
N LEU A 68 -5.99 -6.03 11.49
CA LEU A 68 -6.84 -6.67 10.47
C LEU A 68 -8.34 -6.58 10.80
N ASN A 69 -8.70 -6.77 12.06
CA ASN A 69 -10.08 -6.63 12.52
C ASN A 69 -10.57 -5.18 12.37
N GLU A 70 -9.74 -4.19 12.69
CA GLU A 70 -10.07 -2.78 12.48
C GLU A 70 -10.30 -2.46 11.00
N ILE A 71 -9.43 -2.94 10.11
CA ILE A 71 -9.58 -2.77 8.66
C ILE A 71 -10.89 -3.40 8.16
N SER A 72 -11.22 -4.61 8.63
CA SER A 72 -12.47 -5.31 8.31
C SER A 72 -13.70 -4.54 8.80
N ASN A 73 -13.66 -4.01 10.04
CA ASN A 73 -14.74 -3.27 10.67
C ASN A 73 -14.91 -1.85 10.11
N ALA A 74 -13.83 -1.22 9.63
CA ALA A 74 -13.84 0.10 9.00
C ALA A 74 -14.54 0.13 7.63
N GLY A 75 -14.91 -1.04 7.11
CA GLY A 75 -15.79 -1.19 5.97
C GLY A 75 -15.07 -1.09 4.63
N LEU A 76 -14.81 -2.25 4.01
CA LEU A 76 -15.14 -2.36 2.59
C LEU A 76 -16.64 -2.05 2.45
N PRO A 77 -17.08 -1.20 1.51
CA PRO A 77 -18.51 -1.03 1.27
C PRO A 77 -19.10 -2.42 1.05
N ARG A 78 -19.99 -2.85 1.96
CA ARG A 78 -20.79 -4.05 1.72
C ARG A 78 -21.54 -3.78 0.43
N LYS A 79 -21.37 -4.68 -0.55
CA LYS A 79 -22.05 -4.63 -1.85
C LYS A 79 -23.52 -4.23 -1.73
#